data_AF-A0A1I0EH96-F1
#
_entry.id   AF-A0A1I0EH96-F1
#
_cell.length_a   1.000
_cell.length_b   1.000
_cell.length_c   1.000
_cell.angle_alpha   90.00
_cell.angle_beta   90.00
_cell.angle_gamma   90.00
#
_symmetry.space_group_name_H-M   'P 1'
#
loop_
_entity.id
_entity.type
_entity.pdbx_description
1 polymer ?
#
loop_
_entity_poly.entity_id
_entity_poly.type
_entity_poly.pdbx_seq_one_letter_code
_entity_poly.pdbx_strand_id
1 'polypeptide(L)'
;MIAQNEVELIHVKESNRFIGIKINNSKIEVHVPQIFHKNVDEKVYHRDLLKFLKSLSLVTAMSEDIQISDNELVGEMWPIESYLWMINDFFENGYYFNREKKYYHDNKGKIDWKRTLRTTPIYSNGNIIYDKLITSRVSASDDKIAQIYKICLSISLKRIGWIYNLNFKVDVQQHMSNQIMIYNIQKELESTFDDVKRLRFRHMLKVIRDIKRDNALSNKSTFGITNYYYVVERMIDKIFKGISAKQLKVYNPYGWWEVEGKKTKASLLRPDTIYEQNDNIYIIDSKMYKYGYTAKKSDLPQTSSILKQIAYGDFVKKMHPGKNVRNVFIIPYDKELNEFKLLNKSKVLEYIGKASGEWNVNDVEHNSIYTYVIDYMYLLMNYNNPNNTLIDELCSSIEEYISKK
;
A
#
# COMPACT_ATOMS: atom_id res chain seq x y z
N MET A 1 17.06 15.57 26.16
CA MET A 1 17.56 14.22 25.80
C MET A 1 16.82 13.74 24.57
N ILE A 2 17.54 13.57 23.46
CA ILE A 2 17.01 13.00 22.21
C ILE A 2 16.86 11.50 22.48
N ALA A 3 15.63 11.01 22.64
CA ALA A 3 15.40 9.58 22.68
C ALA A 3 15.61 9.04 21.26
N GLN A 4 16.73 8.37 21.03
CA GLN A 4 16.92 7.63 19.78
C GLN A 4 15.96 6.44 19.78
N ASN A 5 15.24 6.27 18.66
CA ASN A 5 14.45 5.06 18.46
C ASN A 5 15.39 3.88 18.22
N GLU A 6 15.10 2.75 18.85
CA GLU A 6 15.78 1.49 18.60
C GLU A 6 15.03 0.78 17.47
N VAL A 7 15.61 0.76 16.28
CA VAL A 7 15.00 0.16 15.09
C VAL A 7 15.62 -1.22 14.84
N GLU A 8 14.80 -2.25 14.97
CA GLU A 8 15.17 -3.65 14.74
C GLU A 8 14.55 -4.15 13.42
N LEU A 9 15.40 -4.58 12.48
CA LEU A 9 14.95 -5.22 11.24
C LEU A 9 14.90 -6.74 11.42
N ILE A 10 13.72 -7.33 11.24
CA ILE A 10 13.45 -8.74 11.49
C ILE A 10 13.06 -9.39 10.16
N HIS A 11 13.86 -10.35 9.70
CA HIS A 11 13.58 -11.15 8.50
C HIS A 11 12.68 -12.34 8.83
N VAL A 12 11.55 -12.43 8.13
CA VAL A 12 10.51 -13.42 8.39
C VAL A 12 10.51 -14.48 7.29
N LYS A 13 10.72 -15.74 7.70
CA LYS A 13 10.85 -16.89 6.78
C LYS A 13 9.53 -17.36 6.17
N GLU A 14 8.47 -17.38 6.96
CA GLU A 14 7.17 -17.90 6.53
C GLU A 14 6.28 -16.76 6.00
N SER A 15 5.80 -16.87 4.77
CA SER A 15 5.04 -15.81 4.09
C SER A 15 3.62 -15.58 4.63
N ASN A 16 3.12 -16.47 5.49
CA ASN A 16 1.84 -16.32 6.19
C ASN A 16 1.95 -15.57 7.52
N ARG A 17 3.17 -15.30 8.01
CA ARG A 17 3.40 -14.57 9.27
C ARG A 17 3.22 -13.07 9.08
N PHE A 18 3.23 -12.36 10.21
CA PHE A 18 3.14 -10.91 10.24
C PHE A 18 4.32 -10.26 9.51
N ILE A 19 4.01 -9.33 8.62
CA ILE A 19 4.94 -8.48 7.88
C ILE A 19 4.45 -7.03 8.01
N GLY A 20 5.34 -6.11 8.40
CA GLY A 20 4.99 -4.71 8.68
C GLY A 20 5.76 -4.14 9.87
N ILE A 21 5.19 -3.14 10.53
CA ILE A 21 5.81 -2.41 11.64
C ILE A 21 5.03 -2.63 12.94
N LYS A 22 5.77 -2.86 14.02
CA LYS A 22 5.28 -2.74 15.40
C LYS A 22 6.08 -1.66 16.11
N ILE A 23 5.37 -0.68 16.65
CA ILE A 23 5.95 0.37 17.49
C ILE A 23 5.46 0.15 18.92
N ASN A 24 6.41 0.09 19.85
CA ASN A 24 6.15 0.06 21.28
C ASN A 24 7.11 1.02 22.00
N ASN A 25 6.62 2.23 22.28
CA ASN A 25 7.42 3.33 22.80
C ASN A 25 8.56 3.70 21.85
N SER A 26 9.81 3.54 22.28
CA SER A 26 11.01 3.80 21.47
C SER A 26 11.49 2.60 20.68
N LYS A 27 10.93 1.39 20.93
CA LYS A 27 11.29 0.19 20.18
C LYS A 27 10.43 0.08 18.93
N ILE A 28 11.08 -0.03 17.78
CA ILE A 28 10.46 -0.15 16.47
C ILE A 28 10.94 -1.45 15.84
N GLU A 29 10.02 -2.37 15.61
CA GLU A 29 10.30 -3.63 14.93
C GLU A 29 9.76 -3.57 13.50
N VAL A 30 10.64 -3.78 12.52
CA VAL A 30 10.31 -3.81 11.10
C VAL A 30 10.42 -5.25 10.63
N HIS A 31 9.28 -5.90 10.43
CA HIS A 31 9.16 -7.29 9.99
C HIS A 31 9.07 -7.30 8.46
N VAL A 32 10.12 -7.77 7.79
CA VAL A 32 10.24 -7.84 6.32
C VAL A 32 10.32 -9.29 5.85
N PRO A 33 9.93 -9.62 4.60
CA PRO A 33 10.12 -10.97 4.10
C PRO A 33 11.60 -11.33 4.06
N GLN A 34 11.92 -12.62 4.18
CA GLN A 34 13.30 -13.12 4.18
C GLN A 34 14.12 -12.65 2.96
N ILE A 35 13.46 -12.46 1.82
CA ILE A 35 14.03 -12.01 0.54
C ILE A 35 14.12 -10.48 0.40
N PHE A 36 13.76 -9.70 1.43
CA PHE A 36 13.99 -8.26 1.43
C PHE A 36 15.48 -7.99 1.67
N HIS A 37 16.14 -7.33 0.73
CA HIS A 37 17.54 -7.00 0.85
C HIS A 37 17.73 -5.60 1.44
N LYS A 38 18.47 -5.49 2.54
CA LYS A 38 18.83 -4.19 3.13
C LYS A 38 20.00 -3.58 2.36
N ASN A 39 19.74 -2.50 1.62
CA ASN A 39 20.81 -1.76 0.93
C ASN A 39 21.80 -1.15 1.94
N VAL A 40 23.08 -1.12 1.58
CA VAL A 40 24.16 -0.51 2.38
C VAL A 40 24.05 1.02 2.38
N ASP A 41 23.59 1.60 1.27
CA ASP A 41 23.28 3.03 1.19
C ASP A 41 21.99 3.33 1.97
N GLU A 42 22.12 4.11 3.03
CA GLU A 42 21.03 4.47 3.94
C GLU A 42 19.88 5.20 3.22
N LYS A 43 20.18 6.10 2.27
CA LYS A 43 19.14 6.83 1.52
C LYS A 43 18.34 5.90 0.63
N VAL A 44 19.02 4.95 0.00
CA VAL A 44 18.38 3.92 -0.83
C VAL A 44 17.54 3.01 0.06
N TYR A 45 18.07 2.55 1.19
CA TYR A 45 17.33 1.74 2.15
C TYR A 45 16.05 2.43 2.65
N HIS A 46 16.10 3.72 2.98
CA HIS A 46 14.92 4.48 3.42
C HIS A 46 13.83 4.55 2.34
N ARG A 47 14.23 4.77 1.08
CA ARG A 47 13.32 4.74 -0.07
C ARG A 47 12.71 3.35 -0.24
N ASP A 48 13.53 2.31 -0.17
CA ASP A 48 13.12 0.93 -0.38
C ASP A 48 12.15 0.47 0.72
N LEU A 49 12.41 0.85 1.96
CA LEU A 49 11.53 0.61 3.10
C LEU A 49 10.18 1.31 2.93
N LEU A 50 10.15 2.57 2.49
CA LEU A 50 8.89 3.26 2.21
C LEU A 50 8.09 2.60 1.09
N LYS A 51 8.77 2.15 0.04
CA LYS A 51 8.13 1.40 -1.06
C LYS A 51 7.55 0.07 -0.55
N PHE A 52 8.28 -0.64 0.30
CA PHE A 52 7.80 -1.82 1.00
C PHE A 52 6.53 -1.53 1.82
N LEU A 53 6.52 -0.49 2.66
CA LEU A 53 5.35 -0.14 3.47
C LEU A 53 4.13 0.25 2.60
N LYS A 54 4.38 0.98 1.50
CA LYS A 54 3.33 1.30 0.53
C LYS A 54 2.81 0.04 -0.19
N SER A 55 3.64 -0.97 -0.43
CA SER A 55 3.20 -2.22 -1.06
C SER A 55 2.16 -2.96 -0.23
N LEU A 56 2.18 -2.83 1.11
CA LEU A 56 1.22 -3.48 2.01
C LEU A 56 -0.23 -3.06 1.73
N SER A 57 -0.45 -1.86 1.19
CA SER A 57 -1.80 -1.40 0.83
C SER A 57 -2.37 -2.05 -0.42
N LEU A 58 -1.59 -2.82 -1.18
CA LEU A 58 -2.07 -3.49 -2.39
C LEU A 58 -3.17 -4.51 -2.10
N VAL A 59 -3.15 -5.13 -0.92
CA VAL A 59 -4.20 -6.08 -0.52
C VAL A 59 -5.53 -5.34 -0.33
N THR A 60 -5.53 -4.20 0.37
CA THR A 60 -6.76 -3.44 0.66
C THR A 60 -7.49 -2.85 -0.56
N ALA A 61 -6.84 -2.74 -1.72
CA ALA A 61 -7.39 -2.09 -2.91
C ALA A 61 -8.40 -2.95 -3.72
N MET A 62 -8.61 -4.23 -3.35
CA MET A 62 -9.49 -5.19 -4.06
C MET A 62 -10.86 -5.41 -3.42
N SER A 63 -11.34 -4.46 -2.61
CA SER A 63 -12.54 -4.61 -1.74
C SER A 63 -13.90 -4.82 -2.45
N GLU A 64 -13.96 -5.20 -3.74
CA GLU A 64 -15.23 -5.50 -4.42
C GLU A 64 -15.47 -7.01 -4.70
N ASP A 65 -14.44 -7.85 -4.83
CA ASP A 65 -14.61 -9.27 -5.24
C ASP A 65 -13.83 -10.32 -4.43
N ILE A 66 -12.95 -9.85 -3.55
CA ILE A 66 -12.29 -10.68 -2.54
C ILE A 66 -12.92 -10.26 -1.21
N GLN A 67 -13.59 -11.18 -0.52
CA GLN A 67 -13.81 -11.04 0.91
C GLN A 67 -12.42 -11.07 1.57
N ILE A 68 -11.69 -9.96 1.51
CA ILE A 68 -10.60 -9.70 2.42
C ILE A 68 -11.31 -9.52 3.73
N SER A 69 -11.43 -10.60 4.49
CA SER A 69 -11.83 -10.48 5.87
C SER A 69 -10.87 -9.48 6.52
N ASP A 70 -11.39 -8.60 7.37
CA ASP A 70 -10.60 -7.73 8.27
C ASP A 70 -9.49 -8.48 9.05
N ASN A 71 -9.46 -9.83 8.99
CA ASN A 71 -8.48 -10.72 9.59
C ASN A 71 -7.07 -10.63 9.01
N GLU A 72 -6.86 -10.17 7.76
CA GLU A 72 -5.49 -10.12 7.20
C GLU A 72 -4.70 -8.89 7.64
N LEU A 73 -5.37 -7.75 7.77
CA LEU A 73 -4.78 -6.51 8.27
C LEU A 73 -4.54 -6.62 9.77
N VAL A 74 -3.30 -6.49 10.19
CA VAL A 74 -2.92 -6.48 11.61
C VAL A 74 -2.67 -5.04 12.04
N GLY A 75 -3.57 -4.52 12.88
CA GLY A 75 -3.48 -3.18 13.44
C GLY A 75 -4.28 -2.13 12.66
N GLU A 76 -3.67 -0.97 12.43
CA GLU A 76 -4.28 0.18 11.75
C GLU A 76 -3.70 0.34 10.35
N MET A 77 -4.54 0.78 9.40
CA MET A 77 -4.06 1.14 8.07
C MET A 77 -3.33 2.49 8.13
N TRP A 78 -2.10 2.54 7.62
CA TRP A 78 -1.30 3.75 7.66
C TRP A 78 -1.37 4.51 6.32
N PRO A 79 -1.90 5.74 6.28
CA PRO A 79 -1.86 6.59 5.09
C PRO A 79 -0.45 7.18 4.89
N ILE A 80 0.51 6.34 4.48
CA ILE A 80 1.93 6.71 4.33
C ILE A 80 2.13 8.01 3.56
N GLU A 81 1.40 8.22 2.45
CA GLU A 81 1.49 9.46 1.67
C GLU A 81 1.04 10.69 2.45
N SER A 82 0.03 10.56 3.30
CA SER A 82 -0.43 11.69 4.13
C SER A 82 0.54 11.98 5.27
N TYR A 83 1.20 10.96 5.82
CA TYR A 83 2.25 11.17 6.80
C TYR A 83 3.45 11.91 6.20
N LEU A 84 3.91 11.49 5.01
CA LEU A 84 4.99 12.18 4.29
C LEU A 84 4.60 13.63 3.97
N TRP A 85 3.37 13.84 3.50
CA TRP A 85 2.87 15.17 3.19
C TRP A 85 2.85 16.08 4.42
N MET A 86 2.36 15.59 5.58
CA MET A 86 2.34 16.36 6.82
C MET A 86 3.73 16.76 7.29
N ILE A 87 4.70 15.84 7.19
CA ILE A 87 6.10 16.11 7.56
C ILE A 87 6.70 17.17 6.62
N ASN A 88 6.48 17.04 5.31
CA ASN A 88 6.99 18.01 4.33
C ASN A 88 6.34 19.39 4.49
N ASP A 89 5.01 19.47 4.67
CA ASP A 89 4.30 20.72 4.90
C ASP A 89 4.85 21.46 6.13
N PHE A 90 5.21 20.74 7.19
CA PHE A 90 5.86 21.32 8.37
C PHE A 90 7.27 21.86 8.07
N PHE A 91 8.09 21.12 7.32
CA PHE A 91 9.44 21.59 6.98
C PHE A 91 9.42 22.81 6.05
N GLU A 92 8.44 22.90 5.15
CA GLU A 92 8.30 24.01 4.22
C GLU A 92 7.66 25.25 4.89
N ASN A 93 6.60 25.05 5.69
CA ASN A 93 5.73 26.13 6.15
C ASN A 93 5.74 26.36 7.67
N GLY A 94 6.39 25.49 8.45
CA GLY A 94 6.28 25.46 9.90
C GLY A 94 4.91 24.98 10.39
N TYR A 95 4.55 25.34 11.63
CA TYR A 95 3.24 24.99 12.16
C TYR A 95 2.11 25.73 11.43
N TYR A 96 1.02 25.02 11.16
CA TYR A 96 -0.20 25.64 10.66
C TYR A 96 -0.82 26.55 11.73
N PHE A 97 -1.16 27.78 11.31
CA PHE A 97 -1.98 28.71 12.06
C PHE A 97 -3.13 29.19 11.17
N ASN A 98 -4.34 29.27 11.73
CA ASN A 98 -5.46 29.83 10.98
C ASN A 98 -5.27 31.36 10.86
N ARG A 99 -5.30 31.88 9.64
CA ARG A 99 -5.11 33.32 9.33
C ARG A 99 -6.37 33.91 8.70
N GLU A 100 -7.53 33.56 9.24
CA GLU A 100 -8.80 34.11 8.78
C GLU A 100 -9.02 35.54 9.29
N LYS A 101 -9.64 36.35 8.43
CA LYS A 101 -10.05 37.71 8.76
C LYS A 101 -11.24 37.67 9.72
N LYS A 102 -10.98 37.96 10.99
CA LYS A 102 -12.00 38.05 12.04
C LYS A 102 -12.46 39.49 12.20
N TYR A 103 -13.72 39.64 12.62
CA TYR A 103 -14.37 40.93 12.85
C TYR A 103 -14.58 41.14 14.34
N TYR A 104 -14.33 42.36 14.80
CA TYR A 104 -14.38 42.73 16.21
C TYR A 104 -15.17 44.03 16.38
N HIS A 105 -15.79 44.20 17.54
CA HIS A 105 -16.43 45.46 17.95
C HIS A 105 -15.47 46.26 18.82
N ASP A 106 -14.48 46.90 18.20
CA ASP A 106 -13.50 47.73 18.90
C ASP A 106 -12.87 48.76 17.95
N ASN A 107 -11.94 49.56 18.48
CA ASN A 107 -11.28 50.64 17.73
C ASN A 107 -9.89 50.26 17.21
N LYS A 108 -9.54 48.96 17.17
CA LYS A 108 -8.21 48.51 16.80
C LYS A 108 -8.23 47.89 15.39
N GLY A 109 -7.26 48.22 14.55
CA GLY A 109 -7.18 47.69 13.18
C GLY A 109 -8.09 48.40 12.17
N LYS A 110 -8.30 47.80 11.00
CA LYS A 110 -9.01 48.46 9.89
C LYS A 110 -10.52 48.39 10.06
N ILE A 111 -11.18 49.54 10.10
CA ILE A 111 -12.64 49.67 10.18
C ILE A 111 -13.28 49.12 8.90
N ASP A 112 -14.29 48.26 9.06
CA ASP A 112 -15.19 47.83 8.01
C ASP A 112 -16.42 48.75 8.02
N TRP A 113 -16.35 49.84 7.24
CA TRP A 113 -17.43 50.82 7.16
C TRP A 113 -18.74 50.22 6.65
N LYS A 114 -18.68 49.26 5.71
CA LYS A 114 -19.89 48.63 5.16
C LYS A 114 -20.69 47.90 6.25
N ARG A 115 -20.00 47.23 7.17
CA ARG A 115 -20.64 46.57 8.32
C ARG A 115 -21.00 47.56 9.42
N THR A 116 -20.12 48.52 9.71
CA THR A 116 -20.31 49.54 10.75
C THR A 116 -21.55 50.39 10.48
N LEU A 117 -21.75 50.84 9.23
CA LEU A 117 -22.91 51.65 8.84
C LEU A 117 -24.26 50.93 8.99
N ARG A 118 -24.26 49.59 9.10
CA ARG A 118 -25.47 48.78 9.37
C ARG A 118 -25.83 48.71 10.86
N THR A 119 -24.94 49.14 11.74
CA THR A 119 -25.24 49.24 13.17
C THR A 119 -26.08 50.49 13.46
N THR A 120 -26.83 50.51 14.55
CA THR A 120 -27.63 51.68 14.94
C THR A 120 -26.72 52.81 15.40
N PRO A 121 -26.69 53.97 14.70
CA PRO A 121 -25.93 55.12 15.17
C PRO A 121 -26.64 55.83 16.31
N ILE A 122 -25.87 56.61 17.07
CA ILE A 122 -26.36 57.55 18.06
C ILE A 122 -26.50 58.93 17.39
N TYR A 123 -27.66 59.55 17.56
CA TYR A 123 -27.91 60.92 17.12
C TYR A 123 -27.70 61.89 18.29
N SER A 124 -26.80 62.84 18.14
CA SER A 124 -26.52 63.85 19.17
C SER A 124 -26.12 65.17 18.54
N ASN A 125 -26.82 66.26 18.89
CA ASN A 125 -26.57 67.63 18.41
C ASN A 125 -26.39 67.75 16.88
N GLY A 126 -27.22 67.06 16.10
CA GLY A 126 -27.15 67.06 14.64
C GLY A 126 -26.06 66.16 14.03
N ASN A 127 -25.25 65.50 14.86
CA ASN A 127 -24.21 64.56 14.41
C ASN A 127 -24.68 63.11 14.50
N ILE A 128 -24.17 62.29 13.58
CA ILE A 128 -24.36 60.83 13.54
C ILE A 128 -23.07 60.19 14.05
N ILE A 129 -23.16 59.47 15.18
CA ILE A 129 -22.01 58.85 15.83
C ILE A 129 -22.18 57.33 15.80
N TYR A 130 -21.21 56.63 15.22
CA TYR A 130 -21.11 55.18 15.29
C TYR A 130 -20.13 54.79 16.39
N ASP A 131 -20.65 54.51 17.58
CA ASP A 131 -19.86 54.09 18.76
C ASP A 131 -19.44 52.61 18.69
N LYS A 132 -20.17 51.79 17.92
CA LYS A 132 -19.91 50.35 17.73
C LYS A 132 -19.18 50.05 16.43
N LEU A 133 -17.95 50.57 16.30
CA LEU A 133 -17.12 50.31 15.12
C LEU A 133 -16.87 48.80 14.95
N ILE A 134 -17.07 48.30 13.73
CA ILE A 134 -16.70 46.94 13.36
C ILE A 134 -15.36 47.02 12.67
N THR A 135 -14.31 46.50 13.30
CA THR A 135 -12.98 46.40 12.73
C THR A 135 -12.70 44.99 12.24
N SER A 136 -11.72 44.86 11.36
CA SER A 136 -11.28 43.58 10.84
C SER A 136 -9.76 43.43 10.95
N ARG A 137 -9.34 42.24 11.38
CA ARG A 137 -7.93 41.88 11.51
C ARG A 137 -7.71 40.45 11.08
N VAL A 138 -6.54 40.21 10.49
CA VAL A 138 -6.01 38.87 10.28
C VAL A 138 -5.01 38.63 11.39
N SER A 139 -5.29 37.66 12.26
CA SER A 139 -4.36 37.21 13.29
C SER A 139 -4.13 35.71 13.11
N ALA A 140 -2.86 35.29 13.24
CA ALA A 140 -2.54 33.88 13.34
C ALA A 140 -3.12 33.37 14.67
N SER A 141 -4.13 32.50 14.61
CA SER A 141 -4.69 31.88 15.80
C SER A 141 -4.30 30.40 15.87
N ASP A 142 -3.76 30.00 17.02
CA ASP A 142 -3.58 28.59 17.41
C ASP A 142 -4.94 28.01 17.86
N ASP A 143 -5.85 27.92 16.91
CA ASP A 143 -7.21 27.44 17.14
C ASP A 143 -7.28 25.90 17.19
N LYS A 144 -8.49 25.36 17.32
CA LYS A 144 -8.70 23.90 17.36
C LYS A 144 -8.10 23.19 16.16
N ILE A 145 -8.12 23.80 14.97
CA ILE A 145 -7.58 23.19 13.75
C ILE A 145 -6.06 23.17 13.79
N ALA A 146 -5.42 24.25 14.28
CA ALA A 146 -3.98 24.29 14.51
C ALA A 146 -3.52 23.22 15.51
N GLN A 147 -4.30 22.98 16.58
CA GLN A 147 -4.01 21.88 17.50
C GLN A 147 -4.17 20.50 16.84
N ILE A 148 -5.22 20.30 16.04
CA ILE A 148 -5.40 19.04 15.31
C ILE A 148 -4.27 18.82 14.30
N TYR A 149 -3.77 19.88 13.66
CA TYR A 149 -2.59 19.80 12.78
C TYR A 149 -1.37 19.27 13.52
N LYS A 150 -1.07 19.82 14.71
CA LYS A 150 0.05 19.36 15.55
C LYS A 150 -0.11 17.89 15.95
N ILE A 151 -1.33 17.45 16.25
CA ILE A 151 -1.64 16.03 16.51
C ILE A 151 -1.31 15.17 15.28
N CYS A 152 -1.80 15.55 14.09
CA CYS A 152 -1.51 14.83 12.84
C CYS A 152 -0.01 14.75 12.53
N LEU A 153 0.71 15.85 12.74
CA LEU A 153 2.16 15.89 12.57
C LEU A 153 2.86 14.96 13.57
N SER A 154 2.47 15.00 14.86
CA SER A 154 3.02 14.10 15.88
C SER A 154 2.83 12.63 15.52
N ILE A 155 1.63 12.25 15.05
CA ILE A 155 1.32 10.89 14.61
C ILE A 155 2.22 10.49 13.44
N SER A 156 2.35 11.37 12.45
CA SER A 156 3.16 11.13 11.24
C SER A 156 4.63 10.90 11.59
N LEU A 157 5.19 11.75 12.46
CA LEU A 157 6.57 11.63 12.94
C LEU A 157 6.80 10.34 13.74
N LYS A 158 5.88 9.99 14.66
CA LYS A 158 5.99 8.76 15.45
C LYS A 158 5.96 7.51 14.56
N ARG A 159 5.10 7.49 13.54
CA ARG A 159 4.88 6.30 12.70
C ARG A 159 5.95 6.10 11.63
N ILE A 160 6.40 7.16 10.97
CA ILE A 160 7.35 7.06 9.84
C ILE A 160 8.52 8.04 9.89
N GLY A 161 8.54 9.01 10.81
CA GLY A 161 9.61 10.01 10.89
C GLY A 161 10.98 9.42 11.18
N TRP A 162 11.03 8.32 11.94
CA TRP A 162 12.26 7.57 12.22
C TRP A 162 12.92 6.99 10.96
N ILE A 163 12.17 6.77 9.87
CA ILE A 163 12.74 6.32 8.59
C ILE A 163 13.71 7.37 8.04
N TYR A 164 13.56 8.65 8.38
CA TYR A 164 14.46 9.72 7.96
C TYR A 164 15.27 10.30 9.12
N ASN A 165 15.44 9.54 10.21
CA ASN A 165 16.12 9.98 11.42
C ASN A 165 15.52 11.27 12.04
N LEU A 166 14.22 11.52 11.83
CA LEU A 166 13.53 12.69 12.39
C LEU A 166 13.17 12.45 13.86
N ASN A 167 14.02 12.93 14.76
CA ASN A 167 13.93 12.63 16.20
C ASN A 167 13.41 13.80 17.06
N PHE A 168 12.72 14.77 16.46
CA PHE A 168 12.10 15.86 17.22
C PHE A 168 10.69 15.50 17.69
N LYS A 169 10.30 16.08 18.82
CA LYS A 169 8.97 15.89 19.40
C LYS A 169 8.12 17.14 19.16
N VAL A 170 6.87 16.91 18.76
CA VAL A 170 5.84 17.95 18.76
C VAL A 170 5.20 17.93 20.15
N ASP A 171 5.28 19.05 20.87
CA ASP A 171 4.60 19.19 22.15
C ASP A 171 3.11 19.39 21.90
N VAL A 172 2.33 18.34 22.17
CA VAL A 172 0.89 18.33 21.92
C VAL A 172 0.19 17.36 22.86
N GLN A 173 -1.00 17.76 23.31
CA GLN A 173 -1.89 16.93 24.09
C GLN A 173 -3.21 16.78 23.33
N GLN A 174 -3.79 15.59 23.38
CA GLN A 174 -5.08 15.32 22.77
C GLN A 174 -6.19 15.64 23.78
N HIS A 175 -6.89 16.74 23.56
CA HIS A 175 -8.02 17.17 24.40
C HIS A 175 -9.40 16.85 23.78
N MET A 176 -9.43 16.31 22.57
CA MET A 176 -10.65 16.02 21.81
C MET A 176 -10.60 14.59 21.27
N SER A 177 -11.76 13.93 21.19
CA SER A 177 -11.87 12.63 20.55
C SER A 177 -11.58 12.71 19.04
N ASN A 178 -11.17 11.60 18.45
CA ASN A 178 -10.89 11.50 17.01
C ASN A 178 -12.10 11.94 16.17
N GLN A 179 -13.32 11.57 16.60
CA GLN A 179 -14.56 11.94 15.92
C GLN A 179 -14.80 13.46 15.93
N ILE A 180 -14.56 14.12 17.07
CA ILE A 180 -14.68 15.58 17.18
C ILE A 180 -13.62 16.26 16.30
N MET A 181 -12.39 15.74 16.27
CA MET A 181 -11.35 16.27 15.38
C MET A 181 -11.75 16.18 13.91
N ILE A 182 -12.26 15.01 13.48
CA ILE A 182 -12.76 14.78 12.11
C ILE A 182 -13.88 15.77 11.77
N TYR A 183 -14.88 15.92 12.65
CA TYR A 183 -16.00 16.84 12.44
C TYR A 183 -15.53 18.29 12.25
N ASN A 184 -14.63 18.78 13.13
CA ASN A 184 -14.11 20.15 13.02
C ASN A 184 -13.36 20.37 11.70
N ILE A 185 -12.53 19.41 11.27
CA ILE A 185 -11.82 19.51 9.99
C ILE A 185 -12.81 19.51 8.81
N GLN A 186 -13.83 18.65 8.82
CA GLN A 186 -14.82 18.59 7.74
C GLN A 186 -15.60 19.89 7.61
N LYS A 187 -16.06 20.44 8.74
CA LYS A 187 -16.76 21.72 8.77
C LYS A 187 -15.94 22.86 8.17
N GLU A 188 -14.65 22.92 8.51
CA GLU A 188 -13.73 23.92 7.97
C GLU A 188 -13.35 23.66 6.50
N LEU A 189 -13.30 22.40 6.09
CA LEU A 189 -13.07 22.02 4.70
C LEU A 189 -14.23 22.44 3.79
N GLU A 190 -15.47 22.40 4.29
CA GLU A 190 -16.66 22.81 3.55
C GLU A 190 -16.78 24.34 3.42
N SER A 191 -16.25 25.10 4.39
CA SER A 191 -16.34 26.57 4.41
C SER A 191 -15.22 27.29 3.66
N THR A 192 -14.10 26.61 3.38
CA THR A 192 -12.91 27.22 2.75
C THR A 192 -12.81 26.94 1.24
N PHE A 193 -12.44 27.96 0.47
CA PHE A 193 -12.15 27.89 -0.96
C PHE A 193 -10.65 27.90 -1.28
N ASP A 194 -9.79 27.96 -0.26
CA ASP A 194 -8.33 27.89 -0.43
C ASP A 194 -7.88 26.46 -0.69
N ASP A 195 -7.37 26.18 -1.89
CA ASP A 195 -6.97 24.84 -2.33
C ASP A 195 -5.85 24.22 -1.49
N VAL A 196 -4.90 25.02 -1.02
CA VAL A 196 -3.80 24.55 -0.16
C VAL A 196 -4.33 24.16 1.21
N LYS A 197 -5.23 24.97 1.79
CA LYS A 197 -5.92 24.66 3.06
C LYS A 197 -6.78 23.41 2.91
N ARG A 198 -7.51 23.26 1.80
CA ARG A 198 -8.32 22.07 1.48
C ARG A 198 -7.45 20.81 1.35
N LEU A 199 -6.30 20.90 0.68
CA LEU A 199 -5.35 19.80 0.55
C LEU A 199 -4.84 19.35 1.93
N ARG A 200 -4.40 20.30 2.76
CA ARG A 200 -3.96 20.04 4.15
C ARG A 200 -5.02 19.30 4.95
N PHE A 201 -6.26 19.78 4.91
CA PHE A 201 -7.37 19.18 5.64
C PHE A 201 -7.71 17.77 5.15
N ARG A 202 -7.61 17.49 3.84
CA ARG A 202 -7.78 16.13 3.31
C ARG A 202 -6.71 15.18 3.84
N HIS A 203 -5.46 15.62 3.96
CA HIS A 203 -4.39 14.81 4.55
C HIS A 203 -4.61 14.61 6.06
N MET A 204 -4.95 15.65 6.81
CA MET A 204 -5.29 15.54 8.23
C MET A 204 -6.44 14.55 8.48
N LEU A 205 -7.49 14.58 7.64
CA LEU A 205 -8.59 13.62 7.72
C LEU A 205 -8.13 12.18 7.49
N LYS A 206 -7.29 11.93 6.48
CA LYS A 206 -6.72 10.59 6.25
C LYS A 206 -5.92 10.10 7.45
N VAL A 207 -5.12 10.98 8.07
CA VAL A 207 -4.30 10.63 9.24
C VAL A 207 -5.13 10.16 10.43
N ILE A 208 -6.29 10.78 10.70
CA ILE A 208 -7.09 10.52 11.90
C ILE A 208 -8.11 9.39 11.70
N ARG A 209 -8.67 9.23 10.50
CA ARG A 209 -9.80 8.31 10.26
C ARG A 209 -9.52 6.84 10.59
N ASP A 210 -8.32 6.37 10.31
CA ASP A 210 -7.97 4.94 10.46
C ASP A 210 -7.45 4.57 11.86
N ILE A 211 -7.48 5.54 12.80
CA ILE A 211 -7.06 5.33 14.18
C ILE A 211 -8.20 4.68 14.97
N LYS A 212 -8.02 3.40 15.33
CA LYS A 212 -9.07 2.56 15.94
C LYS A 212 -9.37 2.93 17.39
N ARG A 213 -8.42 3.55 18.10
CA ARG A 213 -8.56 3.96 19.51
C ARG A 213 -8.67 5.46 19.62
N ASP A 214 -9.44 5.94 20.60
CA ASP A 214 -9.58 7.38 20.87
C ASP A 214 -8.32 8.02 21.51
N ASN A 215 -7.19 7.30 21.51
CA ASN A 215 -5.88 7.81 21.91
C ASN A 215 -4.95 7.81 20.68
N ALA A 216 -5.08 8.83 19.84
CA ALA A 216 -4.28 8.99 18.63
C ALA A 216 -2.79 9.19 18.91
N LEU A 217 -2.45 9.72 20.10
CA LEU A 217 -1.08 9.93 20.54
C LEU A 217 -0.45 8.70 21.21
N SER A 218 -1.12 7.54 21.21
CA SER A 218 -0.58 6.27 21.70
C SER A 218 0.82 6.02 21.18
N ASN A 219 1.73 5.64 22.08
CA ASN A 219 3.10 5.23 21.72
C ASN A 219 3.16 3.76 21.26
N LYS A 220 2.01 3.09 21.20
CA LYS A 220 1.86 1.73 20.65
C LYS A 220 1.03 1.80 19.38
N SER A 221 1.57 1.29 18.29
CA SER A 221 0.88 1.19 17.01
C SER A 221 1.43 0.03 16.18
N THR A 222 0.56 -0.64 15.44
CA THR A 222 0.94 -1.72 14.54
C THR A 222 0.35 -1.43 13.17
N PHE A 223 1.15 -1.64 12.12
CA PHE A 223 0.71 -1.59 10.73
C PHE A 223 1.37 -2.71 9.98
N GLY A 224 0.57 -3.65 9.49
CA GLY A 224 1.09 -4.76 8.72
C GLY A 224 -0.01 -5.69 8.32
N ILE A 225 0.40 -6.78 7.68
CA ILE A 225 -0.51 -7.83 7.23
C ILE A 225 0.03 -9.20 7.64
N THR A 226 -0.86 -10.17 7.68
CA THR A 226 -0.50 -11.59 7.51
C THR A 226 -0.59 -11.95 6.03
N ASN A 227 -0.10 -13.12 5.64
CA ASN A 227 -0.19 -13.60 4.26
C ASN A 227 0.40 -12.63 3.22
N TYR A 228 1.63 -12.15 3.46
CA TYR A 228 2.31 -11.19 2.57
C TYR A 228 2.50 -11.70 1.12
N TYR A 229 2.38 -13.02 0.90
CA TYR A 229 2.37 -13.58 -0.45
C TYR A 229 1.25 -12.96 -1.33
N TYR A 230 0.12 -12.54 -0.77
CA TYR A 230 -0.92 -11.82 -1.53
C TYR A 230 -0.43 -10.46 -2.07
N VAL A 231 0.40 -9.73 -1.32
CA VAL A 231 1.02 -8.49 -1.82
C VAL A 231 1.91 -8.79 -3.02
N VAL A 232 2.70 -9.85 -2.93
CA VAL A 232 3.58 -10.28 -4.01
C VAL A 232 2.79 -10.68 -5.25
N GLU A 233 1.73 -11.48 -5.10
CA GLU A 233 0.83 -11.83 -6.21
C GLU A 233 0.31 -10.58 -6.92
N ARG A 234 -0.11 -9.56 -6.16
CA ARG A 234 -0.56 -8.28 -6.73
C ARG A 234 0.56 -7.50 -7.41
N MET A 235 1.79 -7.59 -6.92
CA MET A 235 2.93 -6.95 -7.57
C MET A 235 3.24 -7.60 -8.92
N ILE A 236 3.17 -8.93 -9.00
CA ILE A 236 3.34 -9.69 -10.24
C ILE A 236 2.21 -9.39 -11.22
N ASP A 237 0.96 -9.44 -10.76
CA ASP A 237 -0.23 -9.12 -11.58
C ASP A 237 -0.10 -7.75 -12.25
N LYS A 238 0.33 -6.73 -11.50
CA LYS A 238 0.54 -5.39 -12.05
C LYS A 238 1.71 -5.30 -13.02
N ILE A 239 2.87 -5.88 -12.71
CA ILE A 239 4.07 -5.73 -13.54
C ILE A 239 3.94 -6.50 -14.88
N PHE A 240 3.23 -7.63 -14.87
CA PHE A 240 2.95 -8.47 -16.04
C PHE A 240 1.66 -8.10 -16.79
N LYS A 241 0.98 -7.00 -16.41
CA LYS A 241 -0.27 -6.55 -17.04
C LYS A 241 -1.36 -7.63 -17.05
N GLY A 242 -1.59 -8.25 -15.89
CA GLY A 242 -2.70 -9.15 -15.70
C GLY A 242 -4.02 -8.51 -16.13
N ILE A 243 -4.91 -9.32 -16.72
CA ILE A 243 -6.24 -8.89 -17.10
C ILE A 243 -7.03 -8.40 -15.87
N SER A 244 -8.05 -7.58 -16.09
CA SER A 244 -8.85 -7.05 -14.99
C SER A 244 -9.54 -8.16 -14.18
N ALA A 245 -9.80 -7.91 -12.89
CA ALA A 245 -10.51 -8.86 -12.01
C ALA A 245 -11.86 -9.34 -12.60
N LYS A 246 -12.56 -8.47 -13.34
CA LYS A 246 -13.80 -8.82 -14.04
C LYS A 246 -13.57 -9.85 -15.15
N GLN A 247 -12.51 -9.67 -15.94
CA GLN A 247 -12.13 -10.61 -17.00
C GLN A 247 -11.62 -11.92 -16.40
N LEU A 248 -10.82 -11.86 -15.33
CA LEU A 248 -10.26 -13.03 -14.64
C LEU A 248 -11.31 -14.05 -14.21
N LYS A 249 -12.55 -13.60 -13.92
CA LYS A 249 -13.66 -14.48 -13.50
C LYS A 249 -13.96 -15.61 -14.50
N VAL A 250 -13.74 -15.40 -15.80
CA VAL A 250 -14.00 -16.44 -16.82
C VAL A 250 -12.96 -17.56 -16.82
N TYR A 251 -11.81 -17.31 -16.21
CA TYR A 251 -10.69 -18.25 -16.09
C TYR A 251 -10.70 -19.04 -14.77
N ASN A 252 -11.73 -18.86 -13.93
CA ASN A 252 -11.83 -19.52 -12.63
C ASN A 252 -12.60 -20.85 -12.73
N PRO A 253 -11.94 -22.02 -12.59
CA PRO A 253 -12.66 -23.26 -12.41
C PRO A 253 -13.37 -23.31 -11.05
N TYR A 254 -14.49 -24.04 -11.01
CA TYR A 254 -15.20 -24.39 -9.78
C TYR A 254 -15.43 -25.90 -9.72
N GLY A 255 -15.27 -26.45 -8.51
CA GLY A 255 -15.71 -27.81 -8.22
C GLY A 255 -17.22 -27.88 -7.98
N TRP A 256 -17.75 -29.10 -7.90
CA TRP A 256 -19.13 -29.35 -7.51
C TRP A 256 -19.16 -30.37 -6.36
N TRP A 257 -19.97 -30.09 -5.36
CA TRP A 257 -20.41 -31.05 -4.37
C TRP A 257 -21.75 -31.64 -4.81
N GLU A 258 -21.93 -32.93 -4.60
CA GLU A 258 -23.24 -33.57 -4.66
C GLU A 258 -23.48 -34.25 -3.32
N VAL A 259 -24.40 -33.67 -2.53
CA VAL A 259 -24.73 -34.13 -1.18
C VAL A 259 -26.24 -34.26 -1.13
N GLU A 260 -26.75 -35.43 -0.74
CA GLU A 260 -28.19 -35.73 -0.69
C GLU A 260 -28.91 -35.47 -2.04
N GLY A 261 -28.24 -35.77 -3.15
CA GLY A 261 -28.77 -35.52 -4.50
C GLY A 261 -28.86 -34.04 -4.89
N LYS A 262 -28.34 -33.12 -4.06
CA LYS A 262 -28.27 -31.69 -4.37
C LYS A 262 -26.86 -31.31 -4.80
N LYS A 263 -26.77 -30.76 -6.00
CA LYS A 263 -25.52 -30.26 -6.57
C LYS A 263 -25.26 -28.81 -6.15
N THR A 264 -24.16 -28.55 -5.45
CA THR A 264 -23.76 -27.23 -4.97
C THR A 264 -22.34 -26.90 -5.44
N LYS A 265 -22.05 -25.64 -5.77
CA LYS A 265 -20.70 -25.24 -6.18
C LYS A 265 -19.74 -25.31 -4.99
N ALA A 266 -18.55 -25.86 -5.22
CA ALA A 266 -17.43 -25.76 -4.29
C ALA A 266 -16.77 -24.37 -4.41
N SER A 267 -15.70 -24.15 -3.63
CA SER A 267 -14.90 -22.93 -3.72
C SER A 267 -14.30 -22.77 -5.12
N LEU A 268 -14.20 -21.50 -5.54
CA LEU A 268 -13.55 -21.12 -6.79
C LEU A 268 -12.04 -21.29 -6.65
N LEU A 269 -11.43 -21.88 -7.67
CA LEU A 269 -9.98 -21.91 -7.81
C LEU A 269 -9.59 -20.74 -8.72
N ARG A 270 -8.78 -19.81 -8.21
CA ARG A 270 -8.48 -18.51 -8.87
C ARG A 270 -7.01 -18.41 -9.25
N PRO A 271 -6.65 -18.29 -10.54
CA PRO A 271 -5.26 -18.02 -10.91
C PRO A 271 -4.87 -16.61 -10.46
N ASP A 272 -3.59 -16.41 -10.18
CA ASP A 272 -3.10 -15.13 -9.63
C ASP A 272 -3.08 -14.06 -10.72
N THR A 273 -2.54 -14.41 -11.89
CA THR A 273 -2.39 -13.53 -13.05
C THR A 273 -2.65 -14.29 -14.35
N ILE A 274 -3.46 -13.69 -15.22
CA ILE A 274 -3.65 -14.14 -16.60
C ILE A 274 -3.15 -13.02 -17.51
N TYR A 275 -2.24 -13.36 -18.41
CA TYR A 275 -1.75 -12.47 -19.45
C TYR A 275 -2.05 -13.06 -20.83
N GLU A 276 -2.58 -12.25 -21.73
CA GLU A 276 -2.96 -12.67 -23.08
C GLU A 276 -2.08 -11.93 -24.10
N GLN A 277 -1.46 -12.68 -25.01
CA GLN A 277 -0.68 -12.13 -26.12
C GLN A 277 -0.92 -12.96 -27.38
N ASN A 278 -1.50 -12.34 -28.41
CA ASN A 278 -1.84 -12.99 -29.68
C ASN A 278 -2.71 -14.25 -29.45
N ASP A 279 -2.19 -15.43 -29.78
CA ASP A 279 -2.83 -16.72 -29.58
C ASP A 279 -2.41 -17.44 -28.29
N ASN A 280 -1.58 -16.82 -27.47
CA ASN A 280 -1.06 -17.38 -26.22
C ASN A 280 -1.79 -16.80 -25.01
N ILE A 281 -2.17 -17.68 -24.09
CA ILE A 281 -2.68 -17.36 -22.75
C ILE A 281 -1.65 -17.87 -21.74
N TYR A 282 -1.05 -16.94 -21.00
CA TYR A 282 -0.10 -17.22 -19.94
C TYR A 282 -0.82 -17.21 -18.60
N ILE A 283 -0.81 -18.35 -17.92
CA ILE A 283 -1.33 -18.52 -16.57
C ILE A 283 -0.14 -18.46 -15.62
N ILE A 284 -0.03 -17.36 -14.90
CA ILE A 284 1.08 -17.09 -13.99
C ILE A 284 0.58 -17.28 -12.57
N ASP A 285 1.14 -18.28 -11.87
CA ASP A 285 0.97 -18.48 -10.44
C ASP A 285 2.26 -18.04 -9.76
N SER A 286 2.13 -17.12 -8.82
CA SER A 286 3.26 -16.48 -8.17
C SER A 286 3.18 -16.68 -6.69
N LYS A 287 4.25 -17.20 -6.09
CA LYS A 287 4.22 -17.51 -4.67
C LYS A 287 5.60 -17.43 -4.05
N MET A 288 5.61 -16.96 -2.81
CA MET A 288 6.81 -16.86 -1.99
C MET A 288 7.20 -18.23 -1.43
N TYR A 289 7.73 -19.10 -2.29
CA TYR A 289 8.31 -20.37 -1.88
C TYR A 289 9.61 -20.15 -1.13
N LYS A 290 9.94 -21.07 -0.22
CA LYS A 290 11.22 -21.03 0.52
C LYS A 290 12.42 -21.05 -0.41
N TYR A 291 12.26 -21.65 -1.61
CA TYR A 291 13.27 -21.65 -2.65
C TYR A 291 13.90 -20.28 -2.84
N GLY A 292 13.10 -19.20 -2.85
CA GLY A 292 13.55 -17.81 -3.08
C GLY A 292 14.58 -17.27 -2.09
N TYR A 293 14.82 -17.95 -0.97
CA TYR A 293 15.91 -17.62 -0.04
C TYR A 293 16.79 -18.82 0.35
N THR A 294 16.47 -20.04 -0.08
CA THR A 294 17.26 -21.25 0.25
C THR A 294 18.02 -21.83 -0.94
N ALA A 295 17.56 -21.58 -2.17
CA ALA A 295 17.97 -22.25 -3.41
C ALA A 295 17.91 -23.79 -3.39
N LYS A 296 17.27 -24.40 -2.37
CA LYS A 296 17.17 -25.86 -2.26
C LYS A 296 16.06 -26.38 -3.16
N LYS A 297 16.36 -27.34 -4.04
CA LYS A 297 15.36 -27.93 -4.95
C LYS A 297 14.13 -28.52 -4.22
N SER A 298 14.30 -29.00 -2.99
CA SER A 298 13.19 -29.50 -2.15
C SER A 298 12.20 -28.41 -1.72
N ASP A 299 12.60 -27.13 -1.82
CA ASP A 299 11.79 -25.97 -1.46
C ASP A 299 11.08 -25.33 -2.67
N LEU A 300 11.20 -25.93 -3.86
CA LEU A 300 10.43 -25.59 -5.06
C LEU A 300 8.93 -25.91 -4.90
N PRO A 301 8.06 -25.45 -5.81
CA PRO A 301 6.64 -25.76 -5.79
C PRO A 301 6.37 -27.25 -5.58
N GLN A 302 5.59 -27.56 -4.55
CA GLN A 302 5.21 -28.93 -4.22
C GLN A 302 4.21 -29.47 -5.24
N THR A 303 4.04 -30.80 -5.27
CA THR A 303 3.08 -31.50 -6.14
C THR A 303 1.71 -30.85 -6.13
N SER A 304 1.17 -30.47 -4.97
CA SER A 304 -0.13 -29.79 -4.87
C SER A 304 -0.22 -28.49 -5.67
N SER A 305 0.85 -27.69 -5.70
CA SER A 305 0.92 -26.47 -6.51
C SER A 305 1.04 -26.79 -8.01
N ILE A 306 1.83 -27.81 -8.34
CA ILE A 306 1.94 -28.33 -9.72
C ILE A 306 0.56 -28.79 -10.22
N LEU A 307 -0.20 -29.53 -9.42
CA LEU A 307 -1.52 -30.04 -9.82
C LEU A 307 -2.54 -28.92 -9.97
N LYS A 308 -2.50 -27.95 -9.05
CA LYS A 308 -3.32 -26.73 -9.13
C LYS A 308 -3.08 -26.02 -10.46
N GLN A 309 -1.82 -25.86 -10.84
CA GLN A 309 -1.44 -25.18 -12.08
C GLN A 309 -1.86 -25.96 -13.33
N ILE A 310 -1.68 -27.28 -13.34
CA ILE A 310 -2.17 -28.15 -14.42
C ILE A 310 -3.69 -28.01 -14.58
N ALA A 311 -4.44 -28.04 -13.47
CA ALA A 311 -5.89 -27.88 -13.49
C ALA A 311 -6.33 -26.52 -14.08
N TYR A 312 -5.58 -25.44 -13.84
CA TYR A 312 -5.82 -24.18 -14.55
C TYR A 312 -5.59 -24.34 -16.06
N GLY A 313 -4.46 -24.93 -16.44
CA GLY A 313 -4.12 -25.20 -17.84
C GLY A 313 -5.22 -25.97 -18.57
N ASP A 314 -5.67 -27.08 -17.99
CA ASP A 314 -6.74 -27.93 -18.54
C ASP A 314 -8.05 -27.15 -18.71
N PHE A 315 -8.44 -26.39 -17.68
CA PHE A 315 -9.67 -25.60 -17.70
C PHE A 315 -9.61 -24.54 -18.80
N VAL A 316 -8.53 -23.74 -18.84
CA VAL A 316 -8.38 -22.68 -19.83
C VAL A 316 -8.30 -23.25 -21.24
N LYS A 317 -7.57 -24.34 -21.45
CA LYS A 317 -7.47 -24.98 -22.77
C LYS A 317 -8.83 -25.51 -23.25
N LYS A 318 -9.64 -26.05 -22.34
CA LYS A 318 -11.01 -26.48 -22.66
C LYS A 318 -11.92 -25.31 -23.02
N MET A 319 -11.82 -24.19 -22.31
CA MET A 319 -12.61 -22.99 -22.57
C MET A 319 -12.15 -22.22 -23.81
N HIS A 320 -10.87 -22.35 -24.18
CA HIS A 320 -10.25 -21.69 -25.33
C HIS A 320 -9.46 -22.69 -26.22
N PRO A 321 -10.13 -23.62 -26.93
CA PRO A 321 -9.45 -24.70 -27.66
C PRO A 321 -8.45 -24.24 -28.71
N GLY A 322 -8.72 -23.10 -29.37
CA GLY A 322 -7.85 -22.51 -30.39
C GLY A 322 -6.69 -21.68 -29.85
N LYS A 323 -6.56 -21.51 -28.52
CA LYS A 323 -5.47 -20.77 -27.90
C LYS A 323 -4.39 -21.71 -27.36
N ASN A 324 -3.16 -21.25 -27.42
CA ASN A 324 -2.01 -21.84 -26.80
C ASN A 324 -2.02 -21.47 -25.32
N VAL A 325 -1.87 -22.46 -24.44
CA VAL A 325 -1.91 -22.23 -22.99
C VAL A 325 -0.53 -22.50 -22.41
N ARG A 326 -0.01 -21.54 -21.64
CA ARG A 326 1.34 -21.56 -21.06
C ARG A 326 1.22 -21.43 -19.55
N ASN A 327 1.63 -22.48 -18.84
CA ASN A 327 1.67 -22.45 -17.39
C ASN A 327 3.03 -21.95 -16.90
N VAL A 328 3.02 -21.00 -15.97
CA VAL A 328 4.21 -20.33 -15.48
C VAL A 328 4.18 -20.24 -13.95
N PHE A 329 5.30 -20.60 -13.32
CA PHE A 329 5.57 -20.24 -11.93
C PHE A 329 6.54 -19.06 -11.89
N ILE A 330 6.23 -18.06 -11.06
CA ILE A 330 7.15 -16.97 -10.73
C ILE A 330 7.43 -16.97 -9.23
N ILE A 331 8.70 -17.17 -8.88
CA ILE A 331 9.17 -17.23 -7.50
C ILE A 331 10.02 -15.98 -7.21
N PRO A 332 9.55 -15.04 -6.37
CA PRO A 332 10.39 -13.93 -5.98
C PRO A 332 11.56 -14.42 -5.13
N TYR A 333 12.75 -13.89 -5.39
CA TYR A 333 13.98 -14.26 -4.70
C TYR A 333 14.84 -13.03 -4.40
N ASP A 334 15.77 -13.17 -3.46
CA ASP A 334 16.83 -12.17 -3.28
C ASP A 334 18.04 -12.57 -4.13
N LYS A 335 18.31 -11.77 -5.18
CA LYS A 335 19.43 -12.00 -6.11
C LYS A 335 20.81 -11.78 -5.48
N GLU A 336 20.86 -11.08 -4.33
CA GLU A 336 22.11 -10.80 -3.65
C GLU A 336 22.52 -11.93 -2.70
N LEU A 337 21.64 -12.88 -2.42
CA LEU A 337 21.96 -14.06 -1.64
C LEU A 337 23.01 -14.94 -2.33
N ASN A 338 23.99 -15.41 -1.55
CA ASN A 338 25.10 -16.23 -2.03
C ASN A 338 24.64 -17.57 -2.59
N GLU A 339 23.50 -18.07 -2.13
CA GLU A 339 22.81 -19.26 -2.58
C GLU A 339 22.48 -19.22 -4.07
N PHE A 340 22.30 -18.03 -4.65
CA PHE A 340 21.95 -17.82 -6.06
C PHE A 340 23.10 -17.29 -6.93
N LYS A 341 24.34 -17.37 -6.45
CA LYS A 341 25.53 -16.87 -7.18
C LYS A 341 25.76 -17.47 -8.58
N LEU A 342 25.13 -18.61 -8.89
CA LEU A 342 25.21 -19.28 -10.19
C LEU A 342 24.19 -18.74 -11.19
N LEU A 343 23.18 -18.02 -10.71
CA LEU A 343 22.21 -17.32 -11.55
C LEU A 343 22.85 -16.06 -12.13
N ASN A 344 22.40 -15.65 -13.30
CA ASN A 344 22.87 -14.44 -13.95
C ASN A 344 22.34 -13.20 -13.21
N LYS A 345 23.18 -12.62 -12.35
CA LYS A 345 22.87 -11.39 -11.59
C LYS A 345 22.48 -10.18 -12.44
N SER A 346 22.78 -10.16 -13.75
CA SER A 346 22.34 -9.08 -14.64
C SER A 346 20.86 -9.19 -15.02
N LYS A 347 20.25 -10.36 -14.87
CA LYS A 347 18.85 -10.62 -15.20
C LYS A 347 17.96 -10.33 -14.01
N VAL A 348 16.84 -9.66 -14.29
CA VAL A 348 15.75 -9.45 -13.33
C VAL A 348 14.90 -10.70 -13.17
N LEU A 349 14.68 -11.39 -14.29
CA LEU A 349 13.87 -12.60 -14.40
C LEU A 349 14.72 -13.70 -15.01
N GLU A 350 14.77 -14.86 -14.36
CA GLU A 350 15.63 -15.95 -14.79
C GLU A 350 14.90 -17.28 -14.78
N TYR A 351 15.04 -18.04 -15.86
CA TYR A 351 14.48 -19.37 -15.99
C TYR A 351 15.31 -20.36 -15.16
N ILE A 352 14.66 -21.14 -14.31
CA ILE A 352 15.35 -22.10 -13.42
C ILE A 352 14.97 -23.55 -13.70
N GLY A 353 14.00 -23.79 -14.59
CA GLY A 353 13.61 -25.13 -14.99
C GLY A 353 12.11 -25.27 -15.23
N LYS A 354 11.68 -26.52 -15.32
CA LYS A 354 10.32 -26.90 -15.69
C LYS A 354 9.77 -27.93 -14.72
N ALA A 355 8.53 -27.77 -14.31
CA ALA A 355 7.79 -28.77 -13.55
C ALA A 355 6.74 -29.46 -14.43
N SER A 356 6.43 -30.71 -14.11
CA SER A 356 5.38 -31.51 -14.76
C SER A 356 4.85 -32.56 -13.80
N GLY A 357 3.60 -32.99 -14.02
CA GLY A 357 3.04 -34.16 -13.34
C GLY A 357 3.62 -35.46 -13.90
N GLU A 358 3.69 -36.50 -13.06
CA GLU A 358 4.19 -37.83 -13.44
C GLU A 358 3.42 -38.44 -14.63
N TRP A 359 2.11 -38.18 -14.70
CA TRP A 359 1.23 -38.66 -15.77
C TRP A 359 1.31 -37.87 -17.07
N ASN A 360 2.21 -36.90 -17.20
CA ASN A 360 2.36 -36.15 -18.44
C ASN A 360 3.12 -36.95 -19.51
N VAL A 361 2.61 -38.14 -19.84
CA VAL A 361 3.26 -39.12 -20.74
C VAL A 361 3.21 -38.66 -22.20
N ASN A 362 2.21 -37.86 -22.57
CA ASN A 362 1.99 -37.38 -23.95
C ASN A 362 2.54 -35.98 -24.20
N ASP A 363 3.35 -35.44 -23.27
CA ASP A 363 3.97 -34.14 -23.41
C ASP A 363 2.97 -33.00 -23.70
N VAL A 364 1.79 -33.10 -23.08
CA VAL A 364 0.72 -32.11 -23.22
C VAL A 364 1.27 -30.75 -22.82
N GLU A 365 1.21 -29.80 -23.75
CA GLU A 365 1.97 -28.57 -23.66
C GLU A 365 1.62 -27.75 -22.40
N HIS A 366 0.33 -27.66 -22.04
CA HIS A 366 -0.12 -26.94 -20.85
C HIS A 366 0.12 -27.71 -19.54
N ASN A 367 0.54 -28.98 -19.58
CA ASN A 367 0.96 -29.70 -18.37
C ASN A 367 2.41 -29.40 -17.97
N SER A 368 3.11 -28.67 -18.82
CA SER A 368 4.43 -28.13 -18.60
C SER A 368 4.35 -26.78 -17.90
N ILE A 369 4.97 -26.66 -16.73
CA ILE A 369 5.00 -25.40 -15.98
C ILE A 369 6.41 -24.85 -16.04
N TYR A 370 6.60 -23.72 -16.73
CA TYR A 370 7.89 -23.06 -16.83
C TYR A 370 8.13 -22.22 -15.58
N THR A 371 9.24 -22.46 -14.90
CA THR A 371 9.51 -21.84 -13.60
C THR A 371 10.60 -20.80 -13.73
N TYR A 372 10.28 -19.59 -13.29
CA TYR A 372 11.18 -18.45 -13.26
C TYR A 372 11.35 -17.93 -11.84
N VAL A 373 12.49 -17.30 -11.59
CA VAL A 373 12.72 -16.48 -10.40
C VAL A 373 12.79 -15.02 -10.79
N ILE A 374 12.28 -14.13 -9.93
CA ILE A 374 12.30 -12.68 -10.15
C ILE A 374 12.91 -11.96 -8.95
N ASP A 375 13.84 -11.03 -9.20
CA ASP A 375 14.45 -10.21 -8.14
C ASP A 375 13.36 -9.44 -7.38
N TYR A 376 13.18 -9.77 -6.11
CA TYR A 376 12.15 -9.17 -5.26
C TYR A 376 12.34 -7.68 -5.08
N MET A 377 13.58 -7.19 -4.96
CA MET A 377 13.82 -5.76 -4.79
C MET A 377 13.46 -5.01 -6.07
N TYR A 378 13.78 -5.56 -7.24
CA TYR A 378 13.32 -5.01 -8.51
C TYR A 378 11.79 -4.98 -8.59
N LEU A 379 11.13 -6.09 -8.27
CA LEU A 379 9.67 -6.20 -8.26
C LEU A 379 9.05 -5.14 -7.36
N LEU A 380 9.54 -5.01 -6.13
CA LEU A 380 9.05 -4.06 -5.14
C LEU A 380 9.21 -2.60 -5.60
N MET A 381 10.28 -2.27 -6.31
CA MET A 381 10.50 -0.90 -6.81
C MET A 381 9.65 -0.58 -8.04
N ASN A 382 9.31 -1.58 -8.85
CA ASN A 382 8.76 -1.37 -10.20
C ASN A 382 7.35 -1.91 -10.43
N TYR A 383 6.69 -2.54 -9.45
CA TYR A 383 5.38 -3.18 -9.67
C TYR A 383 4.28 -2.26 -10.22
N ASN A 384 4.35 -0.95 -10.02
CA ASN A 384 3.38 0.00 -10.59
C ASN A 384 3.71 0.46 -12.02
N ASN A 385 4.88 0.09 -12.55
CA ASN A 385 5.35 0.43 -13.88
C ASN A 385 5.46 -0.86 -14.70
N PRO A 386 4.41 -1.25 -15.44
CA PRO A 386 4.46 -2.44 -16.27
C PRO A 386 5.67 -2.43 -17.21
N ASN A 387 6.38 -3.55 -17.29
CA ASN A 387 7.61 -3.66 -18.07
C ASN A 387 7.40 -4.60 -19.26
N ASN A 388 7.18 -4.02 -20.45
CA ASN A 388 7.00 -4.80 -21.68
C ASN A 388 8.22 -5.68 -21.98
N THR A 389 9.43 -5.17 -21.78
CA THR A 389 10.66 -5.95 -22.01
C THR A 389 10.70 -7.21 -21.15
N LEU A 390 10.28 -7.13 -19.89
CA LEU A 390 10.23 -8.27 -18.97
C LEU A 390 9.18 -9.31 -19.41
N ILE A 391 8.02 -8.83 -19.86
CA ILE A 391 6.94 -9.67 -20.38
C ILE A 391 7.39 -10.36 -21.67
N ASP A 392 7.96 -9.61 -22.60
CA ASP A 392 8.45 -10.12 -23.88
C ASP A 392 9.60 -11.11 -23.68
N GLU A 393 10.50 -10.88 -22.71
CA GLU A 393 11.55 -11.84 -22.33
C GLU A 393 10.94 -13.15 -21.85
N LEU A 394 9.97 -13.10 -20.91
CA LEU A 394 9.26 -14.28 -20.42
C LEU A 394 8.56 -15.05 -21.55
N CYS A 395 7.79 -14.35 -22.38
CA CYS A 395 7.00 -14.96 -23.45
C CYS A 395 7.92 -15.59 -24.50
N SER A 396 8.94 -14.86 -24.95
CA SER A 396 9.88 -15.34 -25.98
C SER A 396 10.70 -16.53 -25.49
N SER A 397 11.19 -16.50 -24.24
CA SER A 397 11.98 -17.62 -23.71
C SER A 397 11.14 -18.90 -23.58
N ILE A 398 9.86 -18.79 -23.21
CA ILE A 398 8.95 -19.94 -23.17
C ILE A 398 8.80 -20.57 -24.57
N GLU A 399 8.55 -19.76 -25.61
CA GLU A 399 8.40 -20.30 -26.96
C GLU A 399 9.73 -20.89 -27.51
N GLU A 400 10.88 -20.33 -27.10
CA GLU A 400 12.19 -20.91 -27.42
C GLU A 400 12.38 -22.29 -26.77
N TYR A 401 11.95 -22.47 -25.51
CA TYR A 401 12.03 -23.78 -24.84
C TYR A 401 11.04 -24.80 -25.41
N ILE A 402 9.92 -24.35 -25.95
CA ILE A 402 8.95 -25.22 -26.62
C ILE A 402 9.50 -25.68 -27.97
N SER A 403 10.09 -24.79 -28.76
CA SER A 403 10.60 -25.09 -30.11
C SER A 403 11.89 -25.92 -30.15
N LYS A 404 12.63 -26.01 -29.04
CA LYS A 404 13.81 -26.88 -28.89
C LYS A 404 13.48 -28.34 -28.56
N LYS A 405 12.21 -28.69 -28.35
CA LYS A 405 11.74 -30.07 -28.31
C LYS A 405 11.45 -30.56 -29.72
#